data_AF-A0A1C5T8P1-F1
#
_entry.id   AF-A0A1C5T8P1-F1
#
_cell.length_a   1.000
_cell.length_b   1.000
_cell.length_c   1.000
_cell.angle_alpha   90.00
_cell.angle_beta   90.00
_cell.angle_gamma   90.00
#
_symmetry.space_group_name_H-M   'P 1'
#
loop_
_entity.id
_entity.type
_entity.pdbx_description
1 polymer ?
#
loop_
_entity_poly.entity_id
_entity_poly.type
_entity_poly.pdbx_seq_one_letter_code
_entity_poly.pdbx_strand_id
1 'polypeptide(L)'
;MKNDLLCLIEQIDYIKSFFHIVGGTGIPQLNVIYDKAEFSAWKQELQLELEGIHDRTHDKFIWSTLTLLKQGFSGWKDEQSYNELSGSLLAIRKNIDKYYPAEINRTQNDNDKEEQEMPQKSPKVFISHSSQDKDYVSCIVDFLEDIGLTQEQLFCSSIPGYGIPLDEDIYDYLKQQFQEHNLHVILVLSDNYYQSVACMNEMGAAWILQNKYTTILLPGFEFKEIKGAINPRKIGLKLDGDLTEVKEKLGQLKDALAQEFGLASIPDVRWERKRDTFISAISKYREPKQTISDNALKLLLAACEANDGTILKTTDLSGTYIETNSQNFITSQERREIAQWESVLEELVSAGYIETRGSKGEIFVVSKSGYDYIEQLKS
;
A
#
# COMPACT_ATOMS: atom_id res chain seq x y z
N MET A 1 -31.41 -23.72 -8.44
CA MET A 1 -30.11 -23.20 -7.96
C MET A 1 -29.14 -22.91 -9.10
N LYS A 2 -28.54 -23.91 -9.80
CA LYS A 2 -27.59 -23.63 -10.92
C LYS A 2 -28.20 -22.74 -12.03
N ASN A 3 -29.36 -23.13 -12.54
CA ASN A 3 -30.03 -22.40 -13.62
C ASN A 3 -30.57 -21.04 -13.17
N ASP A 4 -31.00 -20.93 -11.91
CA ASP A 4 -31.53 -19.68 -11.33
C ASP A 4 -30.42 -18.64 -11.21
N LEU A 5 -29.24 -19.03 -10.70
CA LEU A 5 -28.07 -18.15 -10.67
C LEU A 5 -27.62 -17.72 -12.07
N LEU A 6 -27.62 -18.64 -13.05
CA LEU A 6 -27.26 -18.28 -14.44
C LEU A 6 -28.24 -17.27 -15.04
N CYS A 7 -29.54 -17.46 -14.82
CA CYS A 7 -30.59 -16.52 -15.25
C CYS A 7 -30.40 -15.13 -14.62
N LEU A 8 -30.06 -15.06 -13.32
CA LEU A 8 -29.76 -13.79 -12.65
C LEU A 8 -28.54 -13.09 -13.24
N ILE A 9 -27.50 -13.85 -13.61
CA ILE A 9 -26.27 -13.28 -14.22
C ILE A 9 -26.55 -12.74 -15.63
N GLU A 10 -27.48 -13.34 -16.38
CA GLU A 10 -27.88 -12.83 -17.70
C GLU A 10 -28.61 -11.48 -17.63
N GLN A 11 -29.17 -11.12 -16.47
CA GLN A 11 -29.88 -9.85 -16.27
C GLN A 11 -28.97 -8.66 -15.99
N ILE A 12 -27.64 -8.83 -15.90
CA ILE A 12 -26.70 -7.75 -15.56
C ILE A 12 -26.91 -6.50 -16.44
N ASP A 13 -26.91 -6.65 -17.77
CA ASP A 13 -27.04 -5.46 -18.65
C ASP A 13 -28.43 -4.81 -18.56
N TYR A 14 -29.47 -5.61 -18.32
CA TYR A 14 -30.82 -5.12 -18.08
C TYR A 14 -30.89 -4.31 -16.77
N ILE A 15 -30.35 -4.84 -15.68
CA ILE A 15 -30.33 -4.17 -14.37
C ILE A 15 -29.48 -2.89 -14.42
N LYS A 16 -28.36 -2.90 -15.16
CA LYS A 16 -27.53 -1.70 -15.38
C LYS A 16 -28.31 -0.54 -16.02
N SER A 17 -29.36 -0.82 -16.78
CA SER A 17 -30.17 0.24 -17.42
C SER A 17 -31.00 1.08 -16.43
N PHE A 18 -31.16 0.64 -15.18
CA PHE A 18 -31.94 1.35 -14.17
C PHE A 18 -31.14 2.39 -13.37
N PHE A 19 -29.84 2.53 -13.66
CA PHE A 19 -29.03 3.62 -13.12
C PHE A 19 -29.61 4.97 -13.49
N HIS A 20 -29.58 5.89 -12.54
CA HIS A 20 -30.07 7.25 -12.74
C HIS A 20 -29.31 8.23 -11.85
N ILE A 21 -29.25 9.48 -12.30
CA ILE A 21 -28.51 10.54 -11.61
C ILE A 21 -29.38 11.15 -10.52
N VAL A 22 -28.86 11.20 -9.30
CA VAL A 22 -29.41 11.92 -8.15
C VAL A 22 -28.45 13.03 -7.74
N GLY A 23 -28.97 14.22 -7.45
CA GLY A 23 -28.19 15.41 -7.11
C GLY A 23 -28.41 16.58 -8.07
N GLY A 24 -27.85 17.76 -7.75
CA GLY A 24 -28.08 19.01 -8.47
C GLY A 24 -28.06 20.24 -7.55
N THR A 25 -27.87 21.43 -8.14
CA THR A 25 -27.79 22.74 -7.44
C THR A 25 -27.14 22.69 -6.05
N GLY A 26 -25.81 22.52 -6.02
CA GLY A 26 -25.02 22.52 -4.79
C GLY A 26 -24.78 21.15 -4.13
N ILE A 27 -25.37 20.07 -4.65
CA ILE A 27 -25.11 18.68 -4.23
C ILE A 27 -24.38 17.92 -5.35
N PRO A 28 -23.37 17.09 -5.05
CA PRO A 28 -22.71 16.22 -6.03
C PRO A 28 -23.73 15.37 -6.81
N GLN A 29 -23.56 15.30 -8.13
CA GLN A 29 -24.34 14.40 -8.98
C GLN A 29 -23.74 13.01 -8.88
N LEU A 30 -24.55 12.05 -8.43
CA LEU A 30 -24.17 10.66 -8.23
C LEU A 30 -25.06 9.77 -9.09
N ASN A 31 -24.46 8.78 -9.75
CA ASN A 31 -25.18 7.78 -10.51
C ASN A 31 -25.52 6.60 -9.59
N VAL A 32 -26.81 6.39 -9.32
CA VAL A 32 -27.27 5.47 -8.26
C VAL A 32 -28.32 4.49 -8.75
N ILE A 33 -28.46 3.37 -8.03
CA ILE A 33 -29.41 2.29 -8.34
C ILE A 33 -30.07 1.70 -7.08
N TYR A 34 -29.57 1.97 -5.88
CA TYR A 34 -30.05 1.38 -4.61
C TYR A 34 -31.55 1.55 -4.34
N ASP A 35 -32.19 2.56 -4.93
CA ASP A 35 -33.60 2.93 -4.76
C ASP A 35 -34.55 2.28 -5.79
N LYS A 36 -34.02 1.51 -6.76
CA LYS A 36 -34.81 0.87 -7.80
C LYS A 36 -35.35 -0.48 -7.35
N ALA A 37 -36.65 -0.71 -7.56
CA ALA A 37 -37.32 -1.93 -7.14
C ALA A 37 -36.78 -3.15 -7.88
N GLU A 38 -36.49 -3.01 -9.17
CA GLU A 38 -35.93 -4.04 -10.04
C GLU A 38 -34.54 -4.47 -9.56
N PHE A 39 -33.69 -3.52 -9.24
CA PHE A 39 -32.38 -3.79 -8.66
C PHE A 39 -32.48 -4.43 -7.27
N SER A 40 -33.38 -3.94 -6.41
CA SER A 40 -33.58 -4.50 -5.08
C SER A 40 -34.05 -5.96 -5.15
N ALA A 41 -34.98 -6.29 -6.04
CA ALA A 41 -35.44 -7.67 -6.24
C ALA A 41 -34.32 -8.58 -6.73
N TRP A 42 -33.63 -8.17 -7.80
CA TRP A 42 -32.49 -8.90 -8.36
C TRP A 42 -31.38 -9.13 -7.32
N LYS A 43 -31.05 -8.10 -6.53
CA LYS A 43 -30.05 -8.17 -5.45
C LYS A 43 -30.42 -9.21 -4.38
N GLN A 44 -31.70 -9.31 -3.99
CA GLN A 44 -32.14 -10.28 -2.97
C GLN A 44 -32.09 -11.72 -3.49
N GLU A 45 -32.55 -11.95 -4.72
CA GLU A 45 -32.50 -13.28 -5.34
C GLU A 45 -31.04 -13.75 -5.53
N LEU A 46 -30.18 -12.83 -5.97
CA LEU A 46 -28.76 -13.11 -6.12
C LEU A 46 -28.07 -13.41 -4.78
N GLN A 47 -28.43 -12.67 -3.72
CA GLN A 47 -27.92 -12.94 -2.38
C GLN A 47 -28.31 -14.35 -1.92
N LEU A 48 -29.56 -14.77 -2.13
CA LEU A 48 -30.04 -16.09 -1.73
C LEU A 48 -29.27 -17.22 -2.44
N GLU A 49 -29.08 -17.13 -3.75
CA GLU A 49 -28.35 -18.15 -4.52
C GLU A 49 -26.88 -18.24 -4.08
N LEU A 50 -26.22 -17.09 -3.87
CA LEU A 50 -24.83 -17.04 -3.43
C LEU A 50 -24.67 -17.52 -1.97
N GLU A 51 -25.60 -17.22 -1.07
CA GLU A 51 -25.62 -17.79 0.29
C GLU A 51 -25.74 -19.32 0.23
N GLY A 52 -26.62 -19.85 -0.62
CA GLY A 52 -26.75 -21.29 -0.83
C GLY A 52 -25.50 -21.96 -1.41
N ILE A 53 -24.69 -21.25 -2.20
CA ILE A 53 -23.37 -21.76 -2.62
C ILE A 53 -22.38 -21.69 -1.44
N HIS A 54 -22.33 -20.57 -0.73
CA HIS A 54 -21.40 -20.38 0.37
C HIS A 54 -21.62 -21.42 1.48
N ASP A 55 -22.86 -21.69 1.88
CA ASP A 55 -23.17 -22.64 2.94
C ASP A 55 -22.72 -24.07 2.60
N ARG A 56 -22.74 -24.43 1.31
CA ARG A 56 -22.28 -25.74 0.83
C ARG A 56 -20.76 -25.82 0.66
N THR A 57 -20.13 -24.74 0.23
CA THR A 57 -18.73 -24.77 -0.25
C THR A 57 -17.74 -24.05 0.67
N HIS A 58 -18.22 -23.18 1.55
CA HIS A 58 -17.44 -22.23 2.35
C HIS A 58 -16.45 -21.42 1.49
N ASP A 59 -16.82 -21.18 0.22
CA ASP A 59 -15.94 -20.53 -0.74
C ASP A 59 -15.81 -19.03 -0.47
N LYS A 60 -14.57 -18.59 -0.26
CA LYS A 60 -14.24 -17.21 0.10
C LYS A 60 -14.59 -16.19 -0.99
N PHE A 61 -14.58 -16.60 -2.27
CA PHE A 61 -14.93 -15.72 -3.39
C PHE A 61 -16.44 -15.43 -3.39
N ILE A 62 -17.24 -16.46 -3.11
CA ILE A 62 -18.69 -16.32 -2.92
C ILE A 62 -18.99 -15.43 -1.71
N TRP A 63 -18.30 -15.64 -0.57
CA TRP A 63 -18.45 -14.79 0.62
C TRP A 63 -18.12 -13.31 0.37
N SER A 64 -17.06 -13.03 -0.39
CA SER A 64 -16.69 -11.66 -0.77
C SER A 64 -17.75 -11.03 -1.68
N THR A 65 -18.26 -11.78 -2.65
CA THR A 65 -19.36 -11.33 -3.54
C THR A 65 -20.62 -11.01 -2.73
N LEU A 66 -20.95 -11.84 -1.73
CA LEU A 66 -22.05 -11.59 -0.79
C LEU A 66 -21.84 -10.34 0.06
N THR A 67 -20.61 -10.09 0.50
CA THR A 67 -20.27 -8.90 1.29
C THR A 67 -20.44 -7.62 0.46
N LEU A 68 -19.98 -7.63 -0.79
CA LEU A 68 -20.17 -6.53 -1.75
C LEU A 68 -21.66 -6.28 -2.00
N LEU A 69 -22.45 -7.32 -2.22
CA LEU A 69 -23.91 -7.21 -2.37
C LEU A 69 -24.56 -6.54 -1.16
N LYS A 70 -24.15 -6.91 0.05
CA LYS A 70 -24.72 -6.39 1.30
C LYS A 70 -24.32 -4.94 1.56
N GLN A 71 -23.09 -4.53 1.24
CA GLN A 71 -22.50 -3.27 1.72
C GLN A 71 -22.25 -2.21 0.63
N GLY A 72 -22.18 -2.57 -0.65
CA GLY A 72 -21.74 -1.65 -1.71
C GLY A 72 -22.76 -0.58 -2.14
N PHE A 73 -24.06 -0.84 -1.96
CA PHE A 73 -25.13 -0.04 -2.57
C PHE A 73 -25.75 0.94 -1.56
N SER A 74 -25.01 2.01 -1.26
CA SER A 74 -25.36 3.06 -0.28
C SER A 74 -25.72 4.41 -0.91
N GLY A 75 -25.71 4.51 -2.24
CA GLY A 75 -25.94 5.73 -3.01
C GLY A 75 -24.67 6.52 -3.34
N TRP A 76 -23.55 6.29 -2.66
CA TRP A 76 -22.31 7.04 -2.89
C TRP A 76 -21.38 6.42 -3.95
N LYS A 77 -21.40 5.09 -4.08
CA LYS A 77 -20.50 4.32 -4.95
C LYS A 77 -21.21 3.24 -5.74
N ASP A 78 -22.52 3.39 -5.94
CA ASP A 78 -23.38 2.37 -6.55
C ASP A 78 -22.87 1.89 -7.91
N GLU A 79 -22.47 2.80 -8.80
CA GLU A 79 -21.95 2.43 -10.13
C GLU A 79 -20.64 1.63 -10.04
N GLN A 80 -19.74 2.04 -9.14
CA GLN A 80 -18.50 1.32 -8.88
C GLN A 80 -18.80 -0.09 -8.33
N SER A 81 -19.60 -0.18 -7.28
CA SER A 81 -19.98 -1.45 -6.66
C SER A 81 -20.74 -2.37 -7.62
N TYR A 82 -21.53 -1.81 -8.53
CA TYR A 82 -22.23 -2.57 -9.57
C TYR A 82 -21.29 -3.18 -10.60
N ASN A 83 -20.27 -2.44 -11.04
CA ASN A 83 -19.27 -2.95 -11.98
C ASN A 83 -18.44 -4.07 -11.32
N GLU A 84 -18.06 -3.91 -10.05
CA GLU A 84 -17.35 -4.94 -9.25
C GLU A 84 -18.20 -6.21 -9.07
N LEU A 85 -19.49 -6.03 -8.77
CA LEU A 85 -20.44 -7.12 -8.64
C LEU A 85 -20.59 -7.86 -9.98
N SER A 86 -20.77 -7.13 -11.07
CA SER A 86 -20.90 -7.69 -12.42
C SER A 86 -19.69 -8.54 -12.80
N GLY A 87 -18.48 -8.04 -12.52
CA GLY A 87 -17.24 -8.79 -12.74
C GLY A 87 -17.18 -10.08 -11.92
N SER A 88 -17.58 -10.02 -10.65
CA SER A 88 -17.61 -11.18 -9.74
C SER A 88 -18.60 -12.25 -10.22
N LEU A 89 -19.79 -11.83 -10.65
CA LEU A 89 -20.82 -12.71 -11.19
C LEU A 89 -20.41 -13.40 -12.48
N LEU A 90 -19.78 -12.68 -13.41
CA LEU A 90 -19.26 -13.28 -14.65
C LEU A 90 -18.16 -14.30 -14.37
N ALA A 91 -17.32 -14.07 -13.36
CA ALA A 91 -16.32 -15.03 -12.91
C ALA A 91 -16.95 -16.30 -12.32
N ILE A 92 -18.02 -16.16 -11.53
CA ILE A 92 -18.80 -17.30 -11.00
C ILE A 92 -19.41 -18.09 -12.14
N ARG A 93 -20.02 -17.42 -13.13
CA ARG A 93 -20.57 -18.08 -14.33
C ARG A 93 -19.52 -18.87 -15.08
N LYS A 94 -18.32 -18.30 -15.29
CA LYS A 94 -17.22 -18.98 -15.99
C LYS A 94 -16.74 -20.24 -15.25
N ASN A 95 -16.91 -20.30 -13.93
CA ASN A 95 -16.48 -21.40 -13.08
C ASN A 95 -17.67 -22.14 -12.46
N ILE A 96 -18.84 -22.15 -13.11
CA ILE A 96 -20.08 -22.61 -12.48
C ILE A 96 -20.02 -24.08 -12.03
N ASP A 97 -19.25 -24.92 -12.73
CA ASP A 97 -19.11 -26.34 -12.42
C ASP A 97 -18.34 -26.60 -11.12
N LYS A 98 -17.51 -25.63 -10.67
CA LYS A 98 -16.90 -25.65 -9.33
C LYS A 98 -17.95 -25.64 -8.22
N TYR A 99 -19.05 -24.92 -8.44
CA TYR A 99 -20.10 -24.68 -7.44
C TYR A 99 -21.29 -25.64 -7.58
N TYR A 100 -21.39 -26.29 -8.73
CA TYR A 100 -22.41 -27.28 -9.07
C TYR A 100 -21.78 -28.45 -9.85
N PRO A 101 -20.97 -29.30 -9.18
CA PRO A 101 -20.43 -30.49 -9.80
C PRO A 101 -21.60 -31.39 -10.25
N ALA A 102 -21.52 -31.92 -11.47
CA ALA A 102 -22.60 -32.75 -12.03
C ALA A 102 -22.86 -33.97 -11.13
N GLU A 103 -24.14 -34.25 -10.84
CA GLU A 103 -24.56 -35.49 -10.20
C GLU A 103 -24.29 -36.67 -11.17
N ILE A 104 -23.09 -37.24 -11.10
CA ILE A 104 -22.80 -38.50 -11.79
C ILE A 104 -23.31 -39.62 -10.88
N ASN A 105 -24.36 -40.29 -11.35
CA ASN A 105 -24.95 -41.49 -10.78
C ASN A 105 -23.86 -42.47 -10.27
N ARG A 106 -23.87 -42.70 -8.95
CA ARG A 106 -23.10 -43.76 -8.31
C ARG A 106 -23.64 -45.11 -8.77
N THR A 107 -22.99 -45.72 -9.75
CA THR A 107 -22.95 -47.18 -9.84
C THR A 107 -21.58 -47.63 -9.38
N GLN A 108 -21.59 -48.48 -8.36
CA GLN A 108 -20.42 -49.14 -7.81
C GLN A 108 -19.71 -49.91 -8.91
N ASN A 109 -18.39 -49.75 -9.00
CA ASN A 109 -17.48 -50.88 -9.07
C ASN A 109 -16.12 -50.45 -8.55
N ASP A 110 -15.61 -51.32 -7.69
CA ASP A 110 -14.34 -51.24 -6.99
C ASP A 110 -13.14 -51.17 -7.92
N ASN A 111 -12.08 -50.61 -7.33
CA ASN A 111 -10.67 -50.70 -7.69
C ASN A 111 -10.15 -49.74 -8.76
N ASP A 112 -9.08 -49.07 -8.34
CA ASP A 112 -8.15 -48.24 -9.12
C ASP A 112 -8.69 -46.86 -9.53
N LYS A 113 -8.73 -45.95 -8.57
CA LYS A 113 -8.58 -44.51 -8.85
C LYS A 113 -7.44 -43.97 -8.00
N GLU A 114 -6.29 -43.84 -8.64
CA GLU A 114 -5.27 -42.88 -8.25
C GLU A 114 -5.98 -41.57 -7.92
N GLU A 115 -5.86 -41.13 -6.67
CA GLU A 115 -6.14 -39.76 -6.28
C GLU A 115 -5.22 -38.88 -7.14
N GLN A 116 -5.74 -38.33 -8.25
CA GLN A 116 -5.09 -37.20 -8.88
C GLN A 116 -5.25 -36.03 -7.92
N GLU A 117 -4.26 -35.88 -7.04
CA GLU A 117 -4.01 -34.67 -6.28
C GLU A 117 -4.13 -33.48 -7.25
N MET A 118 -5.04 -32.55 -6.94
CA MET A 118 -5.00 -31.24 -7.59
C MET A 118 -3.57 -30.68 -7.39
N PRO A 119 -2.89 -30.18 -8.43
CA PRO A 119 -1.53 -29.70 -8.29
C PRO A 119 -1.48 -28.63 -7.20
N GLN A 120 -0.73 -28.92 -6.15
CA GLN A 120 -0.56 -28.01 -5.02
C GLN A 120 0.14 -26.75 -5.55
N LYS A 121 -0.53 -25.59 -5.47
CA LYS A 121 0.05 -24.33 -5.95
C LYS A 121 1.40 -24.10 -5.27
N SER A 122 2.43 -23.81 -6.06
CA SER A 122 3.76 -23.52 -5.53
C SER A 122 3.77 -22.17 -4.79
N PRO A 123 4.54 -22.04 -3.69
CA PRO A 123 4.70 -20.76 -3.01
C PRO A 123 5.54 -19.81 -3.87
N LYS A 124 5.19 -18.53 -3.87
CA LYS A 124 5.92 -17.48 -4.60
C LYS A 124 5.85 -16.15 -3.83
N VAL A 125 6.92 -15.35 -3.85
CA VAL A 125 6.94 -14.03 -3.23
C VAL A 125 6.69 -12.97 -4.28
N PHE A 126 5.81 -12.02 -3.98
CA PHE A 126 5.64 -10.79 -4.76
C PHE A 126 6.08 -9.59 -3.93
N ILE A 127 6.93 -8.73 -4.49
CA ILE A 127 7.38 -7.48 -3.84
C ILE A 127 6.67 -6.27 -4.44
N SER A 128 5.68 -5.76 -3.71
CA SER A 128 4.93 -4.55 -4.06
C SER A 128 5.61 -3.32 -3.47
N HIS A 129 5.99 -2.37 -4.33
CA HIS A 129 6.81 -1.21 -3.95
C HIS A 129 6.63 -0.05 -4.95
N SER A 130 7.10 1.15 -4.62
CA SER A 130 7.20 2.25 -5.58
C SER A 130 8.43 2.08 -6.46
N SER A 131 8.32 2.30 -7.78
CA SER A 131 9.47 2.24 -8.69
C SER A 131 10.62 3.20 -8.32
N GLN A 132 10.32 4.26 -7.55
CA GLN A 132 11.31 5.21 -7.02
C GLN A 132 12.17 4.62 -5.89
N ASP A 133 11.72 3.53 -5.25
CA ASP A 133 12.41 2.88 -4.13
C ASP A 133 13.28 1.69 -4.59
N LYS A 134 13.61 1.65 -5.89
CA LYS A 134 14.28 0.52 -6.53
C LYS A 134 15.58 0.08 -5.84
N ASP A 135 16.37 1.02 -5.33
CA ASP A 135 17.66 0.72 -4.70
C ASP A 135 17.50 -0.07 -3.39
N TYR A 136 16.51 0.32 -2.57
CA TYR A 136 16.13 -0.45 -1.39
C TYR A 136 15.59 -1.83 -1.75
N VAL A 137 14.76 -1.89 -2.80
CA VAL A 137 14.14 -3.15 -3.23
C VAL A 137 15.15 -4.12 -3.81
N SER A 138 16.19 -3.63 -4.50
CA SER A 138 17.32 -4.45 -4.92
C SER A 138 17.99 -5.11 -3.71
N CYS A 139 18.23 -4.37 -2.63
CA CYS A 139 18.82 -4.93 -1.41
C CYS A 139 17.90 -6.00 -0.76
N ILE A 140 16.58 -5.80 -0.83
CA ILE A 140 15.60 -6.78 -0.33
C ILE A 140 15.64 -8.05 -1.19
N VAL A 141 15.69 -7.92 -2.53
CA VAL A 141 15.81 -9.09 -3.43
C VAL A 141 17.10 -9.86 -3.13
N ASP A 142 18.24 -9.19 -3.07
CA ASP A 142 19.54 -9.81 -2.76
C ASP A 142 19.48 -10.57 -1.41
N PHE A 143 18.82 -9.99 -0.40
CA PHE A 143 18.62 -10.64 0.89
C PHE A 143 17.74 -11.89 0.80
N LEU A 144 16.66 -11.85 0.01
CA LEU A 144 15.76 -12.99 -0.20
C LEU A 144 16.49 -14.15 -0.90
N GLU A 145 17.32 -13.85 -1.89
CA GLU A 145 18.19 -14.86 -2.50
C GLU A 145 19.22 -15.40 -1.52
N ASP A 146 19.79 -14.51 -0.70
CA ASP A 146 20.75 -14.89 0.31
C ASP A 146 20.18 -15.88 1.33
N ILE A 147 18.88 -15.80 1.64
CA ILE A 147 18.20 -16.78 2.50
C ILE A 147 17.75 -18.05 1.78
N GLY A 148 17.94 -18.12 0.46
CA GLY A 148 17.77 -19.33 -0.34
C GLY A 148 16.56 -19.35 -1.27
N LEU A 149 15.82 -18.24 -1.44
CA LEU A 149 14.79 -18.16 -2.48
C LEU A 149 15.42 -18.16 -3.87
N THR A 150 14.79 -18.87 -4.81
CA THR A 150 15.24 -18.89 -6.21
C THR A 150 14.54 -17.83 -7.05
N GLN A 151 15.08 -17.57 -8.24
CA GLN A 151 14.50 -16.63 -9.20
C GLN A 151 13.04 -16.96 -9.53
N GLU A 152 12.68 -18.24 -9.67
CA GLU A 152 11.32 -18.68 -10.00
C GLU A 152 10.33 -18.45 -8.85
N GLN A 153 10.83 -18.36 -7.61
CA GLN A 153 10.05 -18.13 -6.40
C GLN A 153 9.89 -16.64 -6.09
N LEU A 154 10.48 -15.74 -6.87
CA LEU A 154 10.40 -14.29 -6.67
C LEU A 154 9.76 -13.60 -7.88
N PHE A 155 8.98 -12.56 -7.61
CA PHE A 155 8.45 -11.66 -8.62
C PHE A 155 8.56 -10.20 -8.16
N CYS A 156 9.23 -9.38 -8.97
CA CYS A 156 9.42 -7.95 -8.74
C CYS A 156 9.62 -7.20 -10.07
N SER A 157 8.61 -6.43 -10.48
CA SER A 157 8.57 -5.80 -11.82
C SER A 157 9.70 -4.80 -12.09
N SER A 158 10.30 -4.19 -11.06
CA SER A 158 11.32 -3.15 -11.23
C SER A 158 12.77 -3.66 -11.26
N ILE A 159 12.99 -4.91 -10.86
CA ILE A 159 14.32 -5.51 -10.72
C ILE A 159 14.61 -6.41 -11.94
N PRO A 160 15.68 -6.13 -12.71
CA PRO A 160 16.07 -6.96 -13.85
C PRO A 160 16.23 -8.44 -13.43
N GLY A 161 15.65 -9.35 -14.21
CA GLY A 161 15.67 -10.79 -13.91
C GLY A 161 14.45 -11.32 -13.15
N TYR A 162 13.68 -10.46 -12.47
CA TYR A 162 12.47 -10.84 -11.69
C TYR A 162 11.20 -10.16 -12.21
N GLY A 163 11.32 -9.45 -13.34
CA GLY A 163 10.28 -8.64 -13.92
C GLY A 163 9.26 -9.42 -14.75
N ILE A 164 8.39 -8.66 -15.39
CA ILE A 164 7.33 -9.16 -16.27
C ILE A 164 7.96 -9.45 -17.65
N PRO A 165 7.61 -10.56 -18.32
CA PRO A 165 8.05 -10.83 -19.70
C PRO A 165 7.67 -9.70 -20.67
N LEU A 166 8.40 -9.61 -21.77
CA LEU A 166 8.09 -8.65 -22.85
C LEU A 166 6.68 -8.93 -23.41
N ASP A 167 5.96 -7.86 -23.77
CA ASP A 167 4.63 -7.89 -24.38
C ASP A 167 3.46 -8.37 -23.47
N GLU A 168 3.71 -8.60 -22.18
CA GLU A 168 2.68 -8.92 -21.18
C GLU A 168 2.10 -7.66 -20.51
N ASP A 169 0.79 -7.66 -20.22
CA ASP A 169 0.17 -6.64 -19.38
C ASP A 169 0.43 -6.92 -17.89
N ILE A 170 0.79 -5.89 -17.13
CA ILE A 170 1.16 -6.03 -15.71
C ILE A 170 0.04 -6.57 -14.83
N TYR A 171 -1.21 -6.19 -15.09
CA TYR A 171 -2.35 -6.62 -14.28
C TYR A 171 -2.76 -8.05 -14.64
N ASP A 172 -2.73 -8.40 -15.92
CA ASP A 172 -3.01 -9.77 -16.36
C ASP A 172 -1.94 -10.75 -15.86
N TYR A 173 -0.66 -10.36 -15.96
CA TYR A 173 0.45 -11.16 -15.42
C TYR A 173 0.32 -11.33 -13.91
N LEU A 174 0.08 -10.24 -13.16
CA LEU A 174 -0.21 -10.30 -11.72
C LEU A 174 -1.36 -11.27 -11.44
N LYS A 175 -2.50 -11.11 -12.11
CA LYS A 175 -3.68 -11.96 -11.94
C LYS A 175 -3.36 -13.44 -12.18
N GLN A 176 -2.56 -13.75 -13.20
CA GLN A 176 -2.08 -15.10 -13.46
C GLN A 176 -1.21 -15.63 -12.30
N GLN A 177 -0.25 -14.84 -11.80
CA GLN A 177 0.60 -15.25 -10.68
C GLN A 177 -0.23 -15.58 -9.42
N PHE A 178 -1.28 -14.81 -9.11
CA PHE A 178 -2.18 -15.10 -7.99
C PHE A 178 -3.07 -16.34 -8.22
N GLN A 179 -3.33 -16.71 -9.48
CA GLN A 179 -4.08 -17.90 -9.83
C GLN A 179 -3.21 -19.16 -9.77
N GLU A 180 -1.96 -19.08 -10.20
CA GLU A 180 -1.05 -20.23 -10.31
C GLU A 180 -0.30 -20.53 -9.01
N HIS A 181 -0.03 -19.51 -8.19
CA HIS A 181 0.82 -19.63 -7.01
C HIS A 181 0.11 -19.29 -5.70
N ASN A 182 0.64 -19.80 -4.60
CA ASN A 182 0.34 -19.32 -3.25
C ASN A 182 1.25 -18.13 -2.96
N LEU A 183 0.74 -16.91 -3.16
CA LEU A 183 1.57 -15.71 -3.05
C LEU A 183 1.75 -15.24 -1.60
N HIS A 184 3.00 -15.01 -1.22
CA HIS A 184 3.38 -14.20 -0.08
C HIS A 184 3.73 -12.79 -0.58
N VAL A 185 2.97 -11.79 -0.19
CA VAL A 185 3.21 -10.41 -0.64
C VAL A 185 4.04 -9.63 0.37
N ILE A 186 5.17 -9.10 -0.07
CA ILE A 186 5.97 -8.14 0.70
C ILE A 186 5.58 -6.74 0.25
N LEU A 187 4.93 -6.00 1.14
CA LEU A 187 4.57 -4.60 0.95
C LEU A 187 5.72 -3.72 1.44
N VAL A 188 6.43 -3.06 0.54
CA VAL A 188 7.51 -2.13 0.85
C VAL A 188 6.94 -0.71 0.87
N LEU A 189 6.80 -0.14 2.07
CA LEU A 189 6.11 1.11 2.32
C LEU A 189 7.08 2.28 2.50
N SER A 190 6.75 3.39 1.88
CA SER A 190 7.49 4.66 1.88
C SER A 190 6.53 5.81 1.53
N ASP A 191 6.99 7.05 1.65
CA ASP A 191 6.23 8.18 1.10
C ASP A 191 6.00 8.05 -0.41
N ASN A 192 7.01 7.59 -1.15
CA ASN A 192 6.91 7.34 -2.59
C ASN A 192 5.84 6.28 -2.93
N TYR A 193 5.67 5.28 -2.07
CA TYR A 193 4.62 4.27 -2.19
C TYR A 193 3.25 4.95 -2.09
N TYR A 194 3.02 5.73 -1.03
CA TYR A 194 1.73 6.38 -0.76
C TYR A 194 1.41 7.57 -1.69
N GLN A 195 2.42 8.19 -2.30
CA GLN A 195 2.26 9.26 -3.30
C GLN A 195 1.89 8.72 -4.69
N SER A 196 2.22 7.47 -5.00
CA SER A 196 1.76 6.84 -6.24
C SER A 196 0.22 6.72 -6.24
N VAL A 197 -0.42 7.17 -7.33
CA VAL A 197 -1.88 7.34 -7.52
C VAL A 197 -2.76 6.56 -6.52
N ALA A 198 -3.44 7.29 -5.62
CA ALA A 198 -4.26 6.77 -4.52
C ALA A 198 -5.24 5.62 -4.91
N CYS A 199 -5.70 5.58 -6.17
CA CYS A 199 -6.60 4.53 -6.67
C CYS A 199 -5.91 3.17 -6.88
N MET A 200 -4.61 3.15 -7.22
CA MET A 200 -3.79 1.93 -7.32
C MET A 200 -3.48 1.33 -5.94
N ASN A 201 -3.25 2.21 -4.96
CA ASN A 201 -2.92 1.84 -3.59
C ASN A 201 -4.12 1.30 -2.80
N GLU A 202 -5.35 1.72 -3.10
CA GLU A 202 -6.54 1.19 -2.43
C GLU A 202 -7.05 -0.11 -3.08
N MET A 203 -7.11 -0.18 -4.42
CA MET A 203 -7.65 -1.34 -5.14
C MET A 203 -6.64 -2.51 -5.24
N GLY A 204 -5.35 -2.22 -5.47
CA GLY A 204 -4.29 -3.22 -5.53
C GLY A 204 -3.97 -3.82 -4.15
N ALA A 205 -3.87 -2.98 -3.11
CA ALA A 205 -3.63 -3.45 -1.75
C ALA A 205 -4.81 -4.27 -1.22
N ALA A 206 -6.07 -3.87 -1.47
CA ALA A 206 -7.23 -4.65 -1.01
C ALA A 206 -7.28 -6.09 -1.57
N TRP A 207 -6.78 -6.30 -2.79
CA TRP A 207 -6.65 -7.62 -3.41
C TRP A 207 -5.42 -8.39 -2.88
N ILE A 208 -4.29 -7.69 -2.71
CA ILE A 208 -3.05 -8.22 -2.10
C ILE A 208 -3.29 -8.70 -0.65
N LEU A 209 -4.04 -7.94 0.15
CA LEU A 209 -4.30 -8.20 1.56
C LEU A 209 -5.19 -9.44 1.82
N GLN A 210 -5.75 -10.03 0.77
CA GLN A 210 -6.45 -11.32 0.83
C GLN A 210 -5.49 -12.51 0.96
N ASN A 211 -4.19 -12.28 0.71
CA ASN A 211 -3.12 -13.26 0.78
C ASN A 211 -2.23 -13.03 2.01
N LYS A 212 -1.32 -13.97 2.28
CA LYS A 212 -0.32 -13.78 3.33
C LYS A 212 0.57 -12.61 2.93
N TYR A 213 0.74 -11.63 3.82
CA TYR A 213 1.57 -10.47 3.54
C TYR A 213 2.45 -10.10 4.73
N THR A 214 3.61 -9.53 4.40
CA THR A 214 4.56 -8.91 5.32
C THR A 214 4.73 -7.45 4.93
N THR A 215 4.77 -6.56 5.92
CA THR A 215 5.01 -5.13 5.69
C THR A 215 6.45 -4.79 6.07
N ILE A 216 7.17 -4.14 5.17
CA ILE A 216 8.51 -3.58 5.39
C ILE A 216 8.42 -2.06 5.21
N LEU A 217 8.75 -1.30 6.25
CA LEU A 217 8.80 0.17 6.19
C LEU A 217 10.22 0.58 5.84
N LEU A 218 10.37 1.37 4.77
CA LEU A 218 11.64 1.96 4.39
C LEU A 218 12.06 3.06 5.35
N PRO A 219 13.37 3.38 5.42
CA PRO A 219 13.84 4.45 6.28
C PRO A 219 13.11 5.77 6.08
N GLY A 220 12.79 6.45 7.19
CA GLY A 220 12.05 7.70 7.19
C GLY A 220 10.52 7.56 7.19
N PHE A 221 9.97 6.36 6.94
CA PHE A 221 8.53 6.13 6.94
C PHE A 221 8.02 5.56 8.27
N GLU A 222 6.94 6.13 8.80
CA GLU A 222 6.41 5.80 10.11
C GLU A 222 5.12 4.97 10.07
N PHE A 223 4.92 4.10 11.06
CA PHE A 223 3.68 3.29 11.16
C PHE A 223 2.41 4.14 11.20
N LYS A 224 2.47 5.37 11.74
CA LYS A 224 1.34 6.32 11.79
C LYS A 224 0.95 6.85 10.40
N GLU A 225 1.83 6.73 9.41
CA GLU A 225 1.63 7.23 8.04
C GLU A 225 0.97 6.18 7.14
N ILE A 226 0.89 4.93 7.60
CA ILE A 226 0.13 3.86 6.96
C ILE A 226 -1.34 4.24 6.93
N LYS A 227 -1.88 4.43 5.72
CA LYS A 227 -3.27 4.78 5.44
C LYS A 227 -3.95 3.72 4.56
N GLY A 228 -5.27 3.81 4.46
CA GLY A 228 -6.08 2.98 3.55
C GLY A 228 -6.29 1.54 4.04
N ALA A 229 -6.24 0.58 3.12
CA ALA A 229 -6.60 -0.82 3.39
C ALA A 229 -5.56 -1.59 4.23
N ILE A 230 -4.31 -1.12 4.27
CA ILE A 230 -3.23 -1.77 5.02
C ILE A 230 -3.45 -1.54 6.51
N ASN A 231 -3.49 -2.62 7.30
CA ASN A 231 -3.72 -2.52 8.74
C ASN A 231 -2.48 -1.95 9.46
N PRO A 232 -2.52 -0.69 9.97
CA PRO A 232 -1.37 -0.07 10.64
C PRO A 232 -1.04 -0.73 11.99
N ARG A 233 -1.93 -1.58 12.53
CA ARG A 233 -1.74 -2.29 13.80
C ARG A 233 -1.01 -3.63 13.62
N LYS A 234 -0.80 -4.09 12.40
CA LYS A 234 -0.05 -5.33 12.14
C LYS A 234 1.44 -5.02 12.25
N ILE A 235 2.15 -5.75 13.11
CA ILE A 235 3.59 -5.58 13.31
C ILE A 235 4.31 -5.84 11.97
N GLY A 236 5.09 -4.86 11.53
CA GLY A 236 5.94 -4.93 10.33
C GLY A 236 7.42 -4.78 10.69
N LEU A 237 8.29 -4.93 9.69
CA LEU A 237 9.72 -4.67 9.81
C LEU A 237 9.99 -3.20 9.46
N LYS A 238 10.38 -2.37 10.44
CA LYS A 238 10.84 -1.00 10.18
C LYS A 238 12.35 -0.98 10.03
N LEU A 239 12.85 -0.74 8.81
CA LEU A 239 14.27 -0.92 8.48
C LEU A 239 15.22 0.06 9.18
N ASP A 240 14.70 1.19 9.64
CA ASP A 240 15.45 2.20 10.39
C ASP A 240 15.10 2.24 11.88
N GLY A 241 14.42 1.22 12.41
CA GLY A 241 14.12 1.06 13.83
C GLY A 241 15.34 0.73 14.69
N ASP A 242 15.11 0.32 15.94
CA ASP A 242 16.17 -0.14 16.83
C ASP A 242 16.91 -1.34 16.21
N LEU A 243 18.24 -1.35 16.30
CA LEU A 243 19.06 -2.37 15.63
C LEU A 243 18.74 -3.78 16.15
N THR A 244 18.42 -3.92 17.44
CA THR A 244 18.05 -5.22 18.03
C THR A 244 16.72 -5.68 17.47
N GLU A 245 15.73 -4.79 17.38
CA GLU A 245 14.42 -5.07 16.79
C GLU A 245 14.53 -5.43 15.31
N VAL A 246 15.29 -4.66 14.51
CA VAL A 246 15.53 -4.96 13.10
C VAL A 246 16.14 -6.35 12.94
N LYS A 247 17.16 -6.68 13.75
CA LYS A 247 17.82 -7.99 13.71
C LYS A 247 16.87 -9.13 14.07
N GLU A 248 16.02 -8.95 15.08
CA GLU A 248 15.01 -9.92 15.49
C GLU A 248 13.97 -10.15 14.39
N LYS A 249 13.42 -9.06 13.82
CA LYS A 249 12.37 -9.11 12.78
C LYS A 249 12.88 -9.71 11.47
N LEU A 250 14.13 -9.45 11.10
CA LEU A 250 14.77 -10.13 9.96
C LEU A 250 14.92 -11.64 10.21
N GLY A 251 15.22 -12.04 11.45
CA GLY A 251 15.22 -13.45 11.85
C GLY A 251 13.85 -14.10 11.68
N GLN A 252 12.81 -13.45 12.20
CA GLN A 252 11.42 -13.91 12.06
C GLN A 252 10.98 -14.01 10.59
N LEU A 253 11.35 -13.04 9.75
CA LEU A 253 11.08 -13.07 8.31
C LEU A 253 11.78 -14.26 7.63
N LYS A 254 13.07 -14.47 7.91
CA LYS A 254 13.83 -15.61 7.40
C LYS A 254 13.17 -16.93 7.81
N ASP A 255 12.83 -17.10 9.08
CA ASP A 255 12.24 -18.34 9.58
C ASP A 255 10.87 -18.61 8.95
N ALA A 256 10.04 -17.57 8.83
CA ALA A 256 8.73 -17.67 8.19
C ALA A 256 8.84 -18.08 6.71
N LEU A 257 9.76 -17.48 5.96
CA LEU A 257 10.00 -17.81 4.55
C LEU A 257 10.66 -19.18 4.41
N ALA A 258 11.60 -19.55 5.28
CA ALA A 258 12.22 -20.87 5.24
C ALA A 258 11.18 -21.99 5.44
N GLN A 259 10.25 -21.81 6.38
CA GLN A 259 9.15 -22.73 6.59
C GLN A 259 8.19 -22.78 5.39
N GLU A 260 7.82 -21.62 4.86
CA GLU A 260 6.82 -21.50 3.79
C GLU A 260 7.31 -22.04 2.45
N PHE A 261 8.59 -21.88 2.14
CA PHE A 261 9.21 -22.25 0.87
C PHE A 261 10.05 -23.54 0.96
N GLY A 262 10.13 -24.16 2.14
CA GLY A 262 10.93 -25.38 2.36
C GLY A 262 12.43 -25.14 2.15
N LEU A 263 12.94 -23.97 2.56
CA LEU A 263 14.33 -23.60 2.34
C LEU A 263 15.29 -24.37 3.25
N ALA A 264 16.51 -24.60 2.78
CA ALA A 264 17.54 -25.24 3.57
C ALA A 264 17.95 -24.37 4.77
N SER A 265 18.26 -25.01 5.90
CA SER A 265 18.76 -24.30 7.08
C SER A 265 20.11 -23.65 6.80
N ILE A 266 20.26 -22.40 7.26
CA ILE A 266 21.49 -21.62 7.13
C ILE A 266 22.21 -21.66 8.48
N PRO A 267 23.49 -22.07 8.55
CA PRO A 267 24.27 -22.03 9.79
C PRO A 267 24.31 -20.62 10.39
N ASP A 268 24.19 -20.50 11.71
CA ASP A 268 24.02 -19.22 12.42
C ASP A 268 25.05 -18.15 12.01
N VAL A 269 26.33 -18.50 11.96
CA VAL A 269 27.40 -17.57 11.57
C VAL A 269 27.21 -17.04 10.14
N ARG A 270 26.72 -17.87 9.22
CA ARG A 270 26.43 -17.44 7.83
C ARG A 270 25.19 -16.56 7.78
N TRP A 271 24.17 -16.89 8.57
CA TRP A 271 22.96 -16.09 8.70
C TRP A 271 23.27 -14.70 9.25
N GLU A 272 24.00 -14.60 10.36
CA GLU A 272 24.39 -13.33 10.97
C GLU A 272 25.14 -12.44 9.98
N ARG A 273 26.07 -13.01 9.21
CA ARG A 273 26.81 -12.27 8.18
C ARG A 273 25.89 -11.75 7.07
N LYS A 274 24.97 -12.56 6.55
CA LYS A 274 24.01 -12.15 5.51
C LYS A 274 23.08 -11.05 6.02
N ARG A 275 22.51 -11.23 7.21
CA ARG A 275 21.67 -10.24 7.89
C ARG A 275 22.41 -8.91 8.09
N ASP A 276 23.62 -8.95 8.62
CA ASP A 276 24.39 -7.74 8.93
C ASP A 276 24.88 -7.04 7.65
N THR A 277 25.11 -7.81 6.56
CA THR A 277 25.39 -7.25 5.21
C THR A 277 24.17 -6.51 4.66
N PHE A 278 22.98 -7.11 4.74
CA PHE A 278 21.72 -6.46 4.34
C PHE A 278 21.48 -5.15 5.12
N ILE A 279 21.60 -5.19 6.45
CA ILE A 279 21.44 -3.99 7.30
C ILE A 279 22.43 -2.89 6.88
N SER A 280 23.68 -3.27 6.61
CA SER A 280 24.73 -2.33 6.17
C SER A 280 24.50 -1.80 4.76
N ALA A 281 23.78 -2.52 3.90
CA ALA A 281 23.43 -2.06 2.56
C ALA A 281 22.29 -1.03 2.64
N ILE A 282 21.24 -1.34 3.41
CA ILE A 282 20.10 -0.43 3.63
C ILE A 282 20.55 0.90 4.27
N SER A 283 21.50 0.85 5.21
CA SER A 283 22.01 2.06 5.87
C SER A 283 22.79 2.99 4.95
N LYS A 284 23.28 2.53 3.79
CA LYS A 284 23.91 3.40 2.78
C LYS A 284 22.89 4.27 2.05
N TYR A 285 21.68 3.76 1.89
CA TYR A 285 20.58 4.43 1.20
C TYR A 285 19.68 5.22 2.12
N ARG A 286 19.82 5.05 3.46
CA ARG A 286 19.31 6.02 4.42
C ARG A 286 19.78 7.37 3.92
N GLU A 287 18.86 8.13 3.32
CA GLU A 287 19.12 9.54 3.13
C GLU A 287 19.54 10.02 4.51
N PRO A 288 20.68 10.70 4.65
CA PRO A 288 20.96 11.36 5.91
C PRO A 288 19.71 12.20 6.17
N LYS A 289 19.00 11.92 7.27
CA LYS A 289 17.90 12.77 7.79
C LYS A 289 18.29 14.18 7.43
N GLN A 290 17.59 14.80 6.47
CA GLN A 290 18.04 16.00 5.78
C GLN A 290 18.84 16.87 6.73
N THR A 291 20.17 16.84 6.60
CA THR A 291 21.02 17.70 7.40
C THR A 291 20.77 19.07 6.81
N ILE A 292 19.86 19.80 7.44
CA ILE A 292 19.63 21.20 7.11
C ILE A 292 20.95 21.95 7.27
N SER A 293 21.12 22.99 6.48
CA SER A 293 22.29 23.85 6.55
C SER A 293 22.49 24.39 7.97
N ASP A 294 23.74 24.70 8.34
CA ASP A 294 24.04 25.29 9.66
C ASP A 294 23.20 26.55 9.95
N ASN A 295 22.87 27.31 8.91
CA ASN A 295 22.01 28.49 9.02
C ASN A 295 20.54 28.13 9.24
N ALA A 296 20.03 27.12 8.53
CA ALA A 296 18.70 26.58 8.77
C ALA A 296 18.56 26.01 10.19
N LEU A 297 19.58 25.28 10.67
CA LEU A 297 19.61 24.79 12.05
C LEU A 297 19.58 25.94 13.06
N LYS A 298 20.40 26.98 12.87
CA LYS A 298 20.41 28.17 13.74
C LYS A 298 19.05 28.86 13.78
N LEU A 299 18.43 29.07 12.61
CA LEU A 299 17.13 29.73 12.53
C LEU A 299 16.03 28.89 13.17
N LEU A 300 16.01 27.57 12.90
CA LEU A 300 15.03 26.65 13.46
C LEU A 300 15.18 26.52 14.98
N LEU A 301 16.41 26.45 15.50
CA LEU A 301 16.67 26.45 16.95
C LEU A 301 16.10 27.69 17.62
N ALA A 302 16.40 28.87 17.08
CA ALA A 302 15.89 30.13 17.64
C ALA A 302 14.36 30.19 17.58
N ALA A 303 13.76 29.71 16.49
CA ALA A 303 12.31 29.66 16.34
C ALA A 303 11.66 28.69 17.35
N CYS A 304 12.26 27.52 17.59
CA CYS A 304 11.77 26.57 18.59
C CYS A 304 11.85 27.10 20.04
N GLU A 305 12.76 28.05 20.31
CA GLU A 305 12.88 28.73 21.61
C GLU A 305 11.91 29.91 21.76
N ALA A 306 11.33 30.41 20.67
CA ALA A 306 10.30 31.43 20.72
C ALA A 306 8.99 30.86 21.30
N ASN A 307 8.31 31.64 22.15
CA ASN A 307 7.07 31.22 22.81
C ASN A 307 5.94 30.83 21.82
N ASP A 308 5.97 31.36 20.60
CA ASP A 308 4.95 31.17 19.56
C ASP A 308 5.47 30.42 18.32
N GLY A 309 6.74 29.98 18.32
CA GLY A 309 7.35 29.28 17.19
C GLY A 309 7.39 30.10 15.89
N THR A 310 7.26 31.42 15.95
CA THR A 310 7.04 32.25 14.76
C THR A 310 8.35 32.80 14.20
N ILE A 311 8.48 32.76 12.87
CA ILE A 311 9.53 33.44 12.09
C ILE A 311 8.85 34.46 11.18
N LEU A 312 9.32 35.69 11.21
CA LEU A 312 8.80 36.79 10.40
C LEU A 312 9.81 37.19 9.33
N LYS A 313 9.36 37.22 8.08
CA LYS A 313 10.06 37.84 6.96
C LYS A 313 9.38 39.17 6.65
N THR A 314 10.05 40.29 6.95
CA THR A 314 9.53 41.62 6.66
C THR A 314 10.41 42.34 5.65
N THR A 315 9.83 43.26 4.89
CA THR A 315 10.57 44.13 3.97
C THR A 315 9.97 45.52 4.01
N ASP A 316 10.82 46.51 4.26
CA ASP A 316 10.45 47.92 4.30
C ASP A 316 11.40 48.76 3.41
N LEU A 317 11.38 50.08 3.56
CA LEU A 317 12.25 50.99 2.80
C LEU A 317 13.74 50.89 3.18
N SER A 318 14.04 50.33 4.34
CA SER A 318 15.38 50.18 4.91
C SER A 318 16.01 48.84 4.59
N GLY A 319 15.20 47.81 4.30
CA GLY A 319 15.72 46.51 3.91
C GLY A 319 14.78 45.33 4.07
N THR A 320 15.35 44.13 3.98
CA THR A 320 14.70 42.86 4.29
C THR A 320 15.22 42.33 5.62
N TYR A 321 14.32 41.76 6.42
CA TYR A 321 14.61 41.22 7.74
C TYR A 321 14.01 39.82 7.88
N ILE A 322 14.72 38.94 8.58
CA ILE A 322 14.23 37.63 8.99
C ILE A 322 14.44 37.53 10.49
N GLU A 323 13.33 37.51 11.23
CA GLU A 323 13.31 37.70 12.67
C GLU A 323 12.58 36.56 13.38
N THR A 324 13.17 36.06 14.47
CA THR A 324 12.50 35.14 15.41
C THR A 324 13.16 35.25 16.79
N ASN A 325 12.41 34.98 17.85
CA ASN A 325 12.90 35.05 19.24
C ASN A 325 13.68 36.35 19.58
N SER A 326 13.19 37.51 19.10
CA SER A 326 13.84 38.82 19.25
C SER A 326 15.24 38.94 18.61
N GLN A 327 15.60 38.03 17.70
CA GLN A 327 16.84 38.04 16.95
C GLN A 327 16.55 38.26 15.45
N ASN A 328 17.29 39.18 14.83
CA ASN A 328 17.33 39.34 13.38
C ASN A 328 18.54 38.59 12.81
N PHE A 329 18.32 37.80 11.76
CA PHE A 329 19.32 36.95 11.12
C PHE A 329 19.99 37.61 9.92
N ILE A 330 19.36 38.63 9.30
CA ILE A 330 19.96 39.43 8.24
C ILE A 330 20.71 40.61 8.87
N THR A 331 22.04 40.56 8.83
CA THR A 331 22.93 41.57 9.45
C THR A 331 23.41 42.64 8.48
N SER A 332 23.48 42.32 7.19
CA SER A 332 23.76 43.26 6.10
C SER A 332 22.64 43.27 5.06
N GLN A 333 22.44 44.43 4.43
CA GLN A 333 21.50 44.59 3.30
C GLN A 333 22.14 44.24 1.95
N GLU A 334 23.28 43.52 1.97
CA GLU A 334 23.86 42.94 0.78
C GLU A 334 22.94 41.86 0.20
N ARG A 335 22.64 41.95 -1.11
CA ARG A 335 21.71 41.01 -1.78
C ARG A 335 22.11 39.55 -1.60
N ARG A 336 23.40 39.26 -1.46
CA ARG A 336 23.93 37.91 -1.23
C ARG A 336 23.47 37.32 0.10
N GLU A 337 23.56 38.09 1.19
CA GLU A 337 23.11 37.63 2.52
C GLU A 337 21.60 37.48 2.56
N ILE A 338 20.87 38.44 1.98
CA ILE A 338 19.40 38.36 1.87
C ILE A 338 18.99 37.08 1.14
N ALA A 339 19.56 36.82 -0.04
CA ALA A 339 19.24 35.62 -0.82
C ALA A 339 19.62 34.32 -0.09
N GLN A 340 20.71 34.33 0.69
CA GLN A 340 21.10 33.18 1.50
C GLN A 340 20.05 32.86 2.58
N TRP A 341 19.54 33.87 3.29
CA TRP A 341 18.52 33.64 4.31
C TRP A 341 17.12 33.39 3.72
N GLU A 342 16.80 33.94 2.54
CA GLU A 342 15.60 33.55 1.79
C GLU A 342 15.64 32.06 1.41
N SER A 343 16.79 31.58 0.92
CA SER A 343 17.00 30.16 0.61
C SER A 343 16.90 29.27 1.85
N VAL A 344 17.29 29.75 3.03
CA VAL A 344 17.14 29.03 4.30
C VAL A 344 15.66 28.84 4.66
N LEU A 345 14.81 29.84 4.44
CA LEU A 345 13.36 29.70 4.65
C LEU A 345 12.77 28.68 3.68
N GLU A 346 13.16 28.73 2.41
CA GLU A 346 12.73 27.76 1.40
C GLU A 346 13.17 26.33 1.76
N GLU A 347 14.40 26.16 2.25
CA GLU A 347 14.94 24.89 2.75
C GLU A 347 14.09 24.34 3.91
N LEU A 348 13.81 25.15 4.92
CA LEU A 348 13.02 24.73 6.08
C LEU A 348 11.55 24.43 5.73
N VAL A 349 10.96 25.15 4.78
CA VAL A 349 9.61 24.87 4.26
C VAL A 349 9.62 23.57 3.46
N SER A 350 10.62 23.37 2.59
CA SER A 350 10.76 22.15 1.78
C SER A 350 11.01 20.92 2.63
N ALA A 351 11.75 21.05 3.73
CA ALA A 351 11.96 20.00 4.72
C ALA A 351 10.75 19.78 5.65
N GLY A 352 9.72 20.62 5.53
CA GLY A 352 8.50 20.55 6.33
C GLY A 352 8.69 20.95 7.80
N TYR A 353 9.82 21.53 8.19
CA TYR A 353 10.10 21.94 9.57
C TYR A 353 9.41 23.25 9.96
N ILE A 354 9.04 24.06 8.97
CA ILE A 354 8.21 25.26 9.16
C ILE A 354 7.10 25.31 8.11
N GLU A 355 5.97 25.91 8.46
CA GLU A 355 4.82 26.13 7.59
C GLU A 355 4.62 27.62 7.33
N THR A 356 4.27 27.99 6.09
CA THR A 356 3.86 29.37 5.79
C THR A 356 2.44 29.65 6.32
N ARG A 357 2.26 30.77 7.01
CA ARG A 357 0.96 31.27 7.47
C ARG A 357 0.61 32.56 6.73
N GLY A 358 -0.51 32.54 6.01
CA GLY A 358 -0.98 33.68 5.19
C GLY A 358 -0.56 33.59 3.72
N SER A 359 -0.95 34.58 2.92
CA SER A 359 -0.85 34.53 1.45
C SER A 359 0.41 35.16 0.85
N LYS A 360 1.29 35.76 1.68
CA LYS A 360 2.43 36.57 1.21
C LYS A 360 3.81 36.00 1.50
N GLY A 361 3.92 34.84 2.17
CA GLY A 361 5.23 34.29 2.55
C GLY A 361 6.00 35.15 3.57
N GLU A 362 5.26 35.90 4.40
CA GLU A 362 5.82 36.83 5.40
C GLU A 362 5.87 36.24 6.82
N ILE A 363 5.05 35.22 7.08
CA ILE A 363 4.94 34.58 8.41
C ILE A 363 5.14 33.09 8.23
N PHE A 364 6.03 32.52 9.04
CA PHE A 364 6.28 31.10 9.12
C PHE A 364 6.14 30.64 10.57
N VAL A 365 5.65 29.42 10.78
CA VAL A 365 5.49 28.84 12.10
C VAL A 365 6.14 27.47 12.13
N VAL A 366 6.89 27.16 13.19
CA VAL A 366 7.50 25.85 13.39
C VAL A 366 6.42 24.77 13.39
N SER A 367 6.62 23.74 12.55
CA SER A 367 5.73 22.59 12.47
C SER A 367 6.05 21.59 13.57
N LYS A 368 5.19 20.58 13.74
CA LYS A 368 5.49 19.48 14.66
C LYS A 368 6.82 18.78 14.32
N SER A 369 7.09 18.53 13.04
CA SER A 369 8.35 17.88 12.62
C SER A 369 9.57 18.75 12.91
N GLY A 370 9.44 20.08 12.87
CA GLY A 370 10.52 21.01 13.26
C GLY A 370 10.88 20.88 14.75
N TYR A 371 9.87 20.81 15.64
CA TYR A 371 10.10 20.56 17.06
C TYR A 371 10.72 19.17 17.32
N ASP A 372 10.14 18.13 16.72
CA ASP A 372 10.61 16.74 16.86
C ASP A 372 12.09 16.62 16.40
N TYR A 373 12.48 17.34 15.34
CA TYR A 373 13.85 17.37 14.81
C TYR A 373 14.85 17.97 15.81
N ILE A 374 14.52 19.11 16.43
CA ILE A 374 15.40 19.75 17.42
C ILE A 374 15.50 18.91 18.71
N GLU A 375 14.42 18.26 19.15
CA GLU A 375 14.47 17.37 20.31
C GLU A 375 15.41 16.18 20.09
N GLN A 376 15.38 15.59 18.89
CA GLN A 376 16.25 14.47 18.52
C GLN A 376 17.74 14.84 18.44
N LEU A 377 18.07 16.12 18.22
CA LEU A 377 19.47 16.60 18.26
C LEU A 377 19.97 16.84 19.70
N LYS A 378 19.06 17.00 20.66
CA LYS A 378 19.39 17.23 22.08
C LYS A 378 19.47 15.93 22.90
N SER A 379 18.93 14.82 22.38
CA SER A 379 19.02 13.47 22.95
C SER A 379 20.29 12.76 22.51
#